data_AF-A0A6B3LWD8-F1
#
_entry.id   AF-A0A6B3LWD8-F1
#
_cell.length_a   1.000
_cell.length_b   1.000
_cell.length_c   1.000
_cell.angle_alpha   90.00
_cell.angle_beta   90.00
_cell.angle_gamma   90.00
#
_symmetry.space_group_name_H-M   'P 1'
#
loop_
_entity.id
_entity.type
_entity.pdbx_description
1 polymer ?
#
loop_
_entity_poly.entity_id
_entity_poly.type
_entity_poly.pdbx_seq_one_letter_code
_entity_poly.pdbx_strand_id
1 'polypeptide(L)'
;MRFLLILLIVFMPCAAFAQEFRIKVNGTEFPTDKIPDHVTFPQRVTKLSIKKGIPDAVPKTFIVQIGEEEHSFKTDGTYQEVEFSHDVRELVVYILSEKRDIQGRPFVLNKAR
;
A
#
# COMPACT_ATOMS: atom_id res chain seq x y z
N MET A 1 2.94 -47.11 16.95
CA MET A 1 3.61 -45.85 16.55
C MET A 1 3.30 -45.52 15.10
N ARG A 2 2.16 -44.86 14.79
CA ARG A 2 1.79 -44.53 13.39
C ARG A 2 0.69 -43.46 13.24
N PHE A 3 0.50 -42.58 14.22
CA PHE A 3 -0.52 -41.51 14.16
C PHE A 3 0.03 -40.10 14.44
N LEU A 4 1.36 -39.91 14.45
CA LEU A 4 1.96 -38.61 14.79
C LEU A 4 2.13 -37.64 13.61
N LEU A 5 1.70 -38.02 12.40
CA LEU A 5 2.00 -37.26 11.17
C LEU A 5 0.84 -36.39 10.64
N ILE A 6 -0.37 -36.45 11.24
CA ILE A 6 -1.54 -35.73 10.70
C ILE A 6 -1.72 -34.34 11.33
N LEU A 7 -1.06 -34.04 12.45
CA LEU A 7 -1.26 -32.77 13.16
C LEU A 7 -0.46 -31.58 12.61
N LEU A 8 0.41 -31.79 11.61
CA LEU A 8 1.37 -30.77 11.15
C LEU A 8 0.95 -30.03 9.86
N ILE A 9 -0.21 -30.37 9.27
CA ILE A 9 -0.70 -29.73 8.03
C ILE A 9 -1.74 -28.62 8.32
N VAL A 10 -2.25 -28.50 9.55
CA VAL A 10 -3.28 -27.48 9.90
C VAL A 10 -2.69 -26.12 10.30
N PHE A 11 -1.37 -26.03 10.51
CA PHE A 11 -0.66 -24.78 10.78
C PHE A 11 0.10 -24.27 9.54
N MET A 12 -0.52 -24.33 8.38
CA MET A 12 -0.04 -23.58 7.22
C MET A 12 -0.60 -22.15 7.34
N PRO A 13 0.16 -21.12 7.77
CA PRO A 13 -0.25 -19.75 7.56
C PRO A 13 -0.07 -19.44 6.07
N CYS A 14 -0.97 -19.95 5.24
CA CYS A 14 -1.13 -19.52 3.85
C CYS A 14 -1.78 -18.14 3.80
N ALA A 15 -1.14 -17.17 4.46
CA ALA A 15 -1.54 -15.77 4.41
C ALA A 15 -0.31 -14.87 4.20
N ALA A 16 0.56 -15.24 3.25
CA ALA A 16 1.48 -14.30 2.61
C ALA A 16 0.75 -13.54 1.48
N PHE A 17 -0.52 -13.16 1.70
CA PHE A 17 -1.21 -12.26 0.79
C PHE A 17 -0.64 -10.86 1.03
N ALA A 18 -0.03 -10.27 0.00
CA ALA A 18 0.26 -8.84 -0.03
C ALA A 18 -1.01 -8.10 0.38
N GLN A 19 -0.90 -7.18 1.35
CA GLN A 19 -2.06 -6.47 1.85
C GLN A 19 -2.58 -5.54 0.75
N GLU A 20 -3.89 -5.54 0.49
CA GLU A 20 -4.48 -4.61 -0.47
C GLU A 20 -4.51 -3.21 0.14
N PHE A 21 -3.82 -2.25 -0.49
CA PHE A 21 -3.95 -0.83 -0.19
C PHE A 21 -4.59 -0.12 -1.36
N ARG A 22 -5.28 0.98 -1.05
CA ARG A 22 -5.94 1.83 -2.03
C ARG A 22 -5.45 3.25 -1.88
N ILE A 23 -5.18 3.88 -3.00
CA ILE A 23 -4.84 5.29 -3.07
C ILE A 23 -5.91 6.05 -3.84
N LYS A 24 -6.07 7.32 -3.49
CA LYS A 24 -6.92 8.27 -4.20
C LYS A 24 -6.07 9.46 -4.61
N VAL A 25 -6.05 9.73 -5.91
CA VAL A 25 -5.33 10.86 -6.51
C VAL A 25 -6.32 11.62 -7.36
N ASN A 26 -6.48 12.93 -7.12
CA ASN A 26 -7.42 13.81 -7.83
C ASN A 26 -8.86 13.26 -7.89
N GLY A 27 -9.31 12.59 -6.83
CA GLY A 27 -10.64 12.01 -6.75
C GLY A 27 -10.79 10.60 -7.35
N THR A 28 -9.81 10.13 -8.13
CA THR A 28 -9.82 8.78 -8.71
C THR A 28 -9.15 7.78 -7.76
N GLU A 29 -9.80 6.65 -7.53
CA GLU A 29 -9.36 5.59 -6.61
C GLU A 29 -8.72 4.43 -7.37
N PHE A 30 -7.57 3.97 -6.88
CA PHE A 30 -6.82 2.87 -7.47
C PHE A 30 -6.37 1.87 -6.40
N PRO A 31 -6.49 0.55 -6.67
CA PRO A 31 -5.75 -0.45 -5.92
C PRO A 31 -4.26 -0.32 -6.24
N THR A 32 -3.42 -0.29 -5.20
CA THR A 32 -1.97 -0.11 -5.34
C THR A 32 -1.29 -1.24 -6.12
N ASP A 33 -1.85 -2.45 -6.08
CA ASP A 33 -1.39 -3.64 -6.81
C ASP A 33 -1.84 -3.66 -8.27
N LYS A 34 -2.78 -2.79 -8.65
CA LYS A 34 -3.45 -2.77 -9.97
C LYS A 34 -3.51 -1.38 -10.58
N ILE A 35 -2.60 -0.47 -10.22
CA ILE A 35 -2.48 0.80 -10.93
C ILE A 35 -2.07 0.46 -12.37
N PRO A 36 -2.94 0.70 -13.37
CA PRO A 36 -2.61 0.32 -14.73
C PRO A 36 -1.51 1.22 -15.29
N ASP A 37 -0.56 0.63 -16.04
CA ASP A 37 0.57 1.39 -16.61
C ASP A 37 0.14 2.53 -17.54
N HIS A 38 -1.04 2.42 -18.15
CA HIS A 38 -1.63 3.43 -19.02
C HIS A 38 -2.31 4.59 -18.27
N VAL A 39 -2.46 4.50 -16.95
CA VAL A 39 -2.98 5.61 -16.15
C VAL A 39 -1.87 6.64 -15.98
N THR A 40 -2.14 7.84 -16.48
CA THR A 40 -1.22 8.98 -16.39
C THR A 40 -1.87 10.14 -15.66
N PHE A 41 -1.08 10.86 -14.87
CA PHE A 41 -1.49 12.04 -14.13
C PHE A 41 -0.93 13.29 -14.82
N PRO A 42 -1.75 14.06 -15.55
CA PRO A 42 -1.27 15.23 -16.30
C PRO A 42 -0.84 16.37 -15.39
N GLN A 43 -1.52 16.51 -14.24
CA GLN A 43 -1.20 17.51 -13.23
C GLN A 43 -0.19 16.98 -12.23
N ARG A 44 0.55 17.90 -11.61
CA ARG A 44 1.46 17.63 -10.49
C ARG A 44 0.70 16.88 -9.40
N VAL A 45 1.30 15.83 -8.85
CA VAL A 45 0.75 15.11 -7.70
C VAL A 45 1.61 15.47 -6.50
N THR A 46 1.07 16.24 -5.56
CA THR A 46 1.69 16.52 -4.25
C THR A 46 0.87 15.99 -3.09
N LYS A 47 -0.35 15.51 -3.35
CA LYS A 47 -1.25 14.96 -2.34
C LYS A 47 -1.80 13.63 -2.84
N LEU A 48 -1.88 12.66 -1.94
CA LEU A 48 -2.63 11.43 -2.17
C LEU A 48 -3.38 11.07 -0.90
N SER A 49 -4.57 10.48 -1.05
CA SER A 49 -5.23 9.84 0.07
C SER A 49 -4.92 8.36 0.05
N ILE A 50 -4.57 7.77 1.18
CA ILE A 50 -4.25 6.35 1.31
C ILE A 50 -5.12 5.68 2.37
N LYS A 51 -5.49 4.43 2.12
CA LYS A 51 -6.09 3.54 3.12
C LYS A 51 -5.71 2.09 2.84
N LYS A 52 -5.94 1.24 3.83
CA LYS A 52 -6.00 -0.21 3.61
C LYS A 52 -7.35 -0.61 3.03
N GLY A 53 -7.36 -1.51 2.05
CA GLY A 53 -8.58 -2.00 1.40
C GLY A 53 -9.51 -2.71 2.38
N ILE A 54 -8.96 -3.65 3.14
CA ILE A 54 -9.63 -4.30 4.28
C ILE A 54 -9.01 -3.75 5.57
N PRO A 55 -9.77 -3.04 6.42
CA PRO A 55 -9.24 -2.49 7.67
C PRO A 55 -8.73 -3.61 8.59
N ASP A 56 -7.70 -3.31 9.37
CA ASP A 56 -7.25 -4.24 10.40
C ASP A 56 -8.27 -4.29 11.55
N ALA A 57 -8.45 -5.48 12.15
CA ALA A 57 -9.29 -5.63 13.35
C ALA A 57 -8.84 -4.74 14.51
N VAL A 58 -7.52 -4.51 14.60
CA VAL A 58 -6.90 -3.50 15.47
C VAL A 58 -6.09 -2.58 14.56
N PRO A 59 -6.39 -1.27 14.51
CA PRO A 59 -5.67 -0.33 13.65
C PRO A 59 -4.17 -0.39 13.89
N LYS A 60 -3.40 -0.46 12.80
CA LYS A 60 -1.94 -0.47 12.80
C LYS A 60 -1.43 0.75 12.05
N THR A 61 -0.19 1.15 12.34
CA THR A 61 0.48 2.21 11.58
C THR A 61 1.27 1.59 10.44
N PHE A 62 1.19 2.22 9.27
CA PHE A 62 2.00 1.91 8.10
C PHE A 62 2.64 3.19 7.62
N ILE A 63 3.70 3.05 6.82
CA ILE A 63 4.46 4.17 6.28
C ILE A 63 4.31 4.12 4.77
N VAL A 64 3.86 5.22 4.17
CA VAL A 64 4.00 5.44 2.73
C VAL A 64 5.30 6.21 2.50
N GLN A 65 6.22 5.60 1.75
CA GLN A 65 7.48 6.22 1.38
C GLN A 65 7.46 6.51 -0.12
N ILE A 66 7.77 7.76 -0.48
CA ILE A 66 7.94 8.19 -1.86
C ILE A 66 9.21 9.01 -1.99
N GLY A 67 10.19 8.49 -2.73
CA GLY A 67 11.52 9.07 -2.77
C GLY A 67 12.15 9.14 -1.37
N GLU A 68 12.46 10.34 -0.91
CA GLU A 68 13.04 10.64 0.41
C GLU A 68 12.00 10.99 1.48
N GLU A 69 10.73 11.16 1.11
CA GLU A 69 9.66 11.54 2.04
C GLU A 69 8.90 10.30 2.56
N GLU A 70 8.65 10.28 3.87
CA GLU A 70 7.91 9.23 4.57
C GLU A 70 6.71 9.85 5.31
N HIS A 71 5.51 9.28 5.15
CA HIS A 71 4.34 9.66 5.93
C HIS A 71 3.69 8.43 6.55
N SER A 72 3.29 8.55 7.81
CA SER A 72 2.57 7.49 8.52
C SER A 72 1.07 7.61 8.31
N PHE A 73 0.39 6.48 8.15
CA PHE A 73 -1.07 6.39 8.11
C PHE A 73 -1.56 5.18 8.90
N LYS A 74 -2.77 5.28 9.46
CA LYS A 74 -3.44 4.19 10.18
C LYS A 74 -4.32 3.33 9.28
N THR A 75 -4.47 2.07 9.60
CA THR A 75 -5.32 1.12 8.84
C THR A 75 -6.71 0.94 9.45
N ASP A 76 -7.29 2.04 9.94
CA ASP A 76 -8.63 2.10 10.54
C ASP A 76 -9.78 2.08 9.51
N GLY A 77 -9.45 1.95 8.21
CA GLY A 77 -10.41 1.91 7.11
C GLY A 77 -10.77 3.28 6.55
N THR A 78 -10.26 4.36 7.14
CA THR A 78 -10.47 5.73 6.65
C THR A 78 -9.37 6.15 5.66
N TYR A 79 -9.72 7.05 4.74
CA TYR A 79 -8.73 7.70 3.89
C TYR A 79 -7.98 8.76 4.69
N GLN A 80 -6.66 8.66 4.70
CA GLN A 80 -5.78 9.68 5.24
C GLN A 80 -5.07 10.38 4.08
N GLU A 81 -5.24 11.69 4.00
CA GLU A 81 -4.49 12.53 3.07
C GLU A 81 -3.07 12.72 3.57
N VAL A 82 -2.10 12.46 2.70
CA VAL A 82 -0.70 12.77 2.92
C VAL A 82 -0.24 13.73 1.84
N GLU A 83 0.58 14.70 2.23
CA GLU A 83 1.06 15.79 1.39
C GLU A 83 2.59 15.80 1.36
N PHE A 84 3.13 15.85 0.16
CA PHE A 84 4.56 15.81 -0.14
C PHE A 84 5.05 17.17 -0.63
N SER A 85 6.30 17.49 -0.36
CA SER A 85 6.89 18.78 -0.75
C SER A 85 7.11 18.93 -2.25
N HIS A 86 7.30 17.82 -2.97
CA HIS A 86 7.62 17.79 -4.40
C HIS A 86 6.61 16.97 -5.22
N ASP A 87 6.72 17.04 -6.55
CA ASP A 87 5.92 16.21 -7.45
C ASP A 87 6.31 14.74 -7.28
N VAL A 88 5.37 13.89 -6.89
CA VAL A 88 5.62 12.47 -6.65
C VAL A 88 5.46 11.57 -7.89
N ARG A 89 5.09 12.16 -9.04
CA ARG A 89 5.03 11.41 -10.30
C ARG A 89 6.42 10.92 -10.71
N GLU A 90 6.47 9.74 -11.32
CA GLU A 90 7.70 9.02 -11.70
C GLU A 90 8.58 8.56 -10.52
N LEU A 91 8.14 8.76 -9.28
CA LEU A 91 8.79 8.20 -8.10
C LEU A 91 8.15 6.86 -7.72
N VAL A 92 8.98 5.96 -7.19
CA VAL A 92 8.50 4.68 -6.67
C VAL A 92 7.85 4.90 -5.31
N VAL A 93 6.63 4.41 -5.18
CA VAL A 93 5.84 4.44 -3.96
C VAL A 93 5.95 3.09 -3.27
N TYR A 94 6.39 3.11 -2.00
CA TYR A 94 6.44 1.95 -1.13
C TYR A 94 5.42 2.09 -0.01
N ILE A 95 4.83 0.97 0.38
CA ILE A 95 4.02 0.88 1.60
C ILE A 95 4.72 -0.11 2.53
N LEU A 96 5.13 0.39 3.69
CA LEU A 96 5.95 -0.32 4.66
C LEU A 96 5.18 -0.54 5.97
N SER A 97 5.49 -1.63 6.65
CA SER A 97 5.10 -1.83 8.05
C SER A 97 5.93 -0.93 8.98
N GLU A 98 5.57 -0.87 10.26
CA GLU A 98 6.41 -0.24 11.30
C GLU A 98 7.83 -0.85 11.39
N LYS A 99 7.97 -2.11 11.00
CA LYS A 99 9.27 -2.82 10.92
C LYS A 99 10.02 -2.58 9.62
N ARG A 100 9.49 -1.71 8.74
CA ARG A 100 10.01 -1.41 7.40
C ARG A 100 9.97 -2.58 6.42
N ASP A 101 9.12 -3.57 6.67
CA ASP A 101 8.84 -4.63 5.69
C ASP A 101 7.91 -4.08 4.61
N ILE A 102 8.16 -4.37 3.33
CA ILE A 102 7.27 -4.00 2.23
C ILE A 102 5.96 -4.81 2.35
N GLN A 103 4.82 -4.14 2.42
CA GLN A 103 3.50 -4.76 2.68
C GLN A 103 2.56 -4.77 1.47
N GLY A 104 2.94 -4.11 0.37
CA GLY A 104 2.20 -4.08 -0.89
C GLY A 104 3.16 -4.10 -2.07
N ARG A 105 2.61 -4.17 -3.30
CA ARG A 105 3.45 -4.05 -4.50
C ARG A 105 3.90 -2.60 -4.67
N PRO A 106 5.20 -2.31 -4.81
CA PRO A 106 5.65 -0.97 -5.17
C PRO A 106 5.06 -0.54 -6.52
N PHE A 107 4.71 0.72 -6.65
CA PHE A 107 4.09 1.25 -7.87
C PHE A 107 4.61 2.66 -8.19
N VAL A 108 4.32 3.14 -9.39
CA VAL A 108 4.72 4.47 -9.87
C VAL A 108 3.49 5.20 -10.39
N LEU A 109 3.41 6.51 -10.17
CA LEU A 109 2.41 7.38 -10.77
C LEU A 109 2.98 7.99 -12.05
N ASN A 110 2.50 7.57 -13.22
CA ASN A 110 3.08 7.99 -14.50
C ASN A 110 2.68 9.44 -14.85
N LYS A 111 3.59 10.20 -15.46
CA LYS A 111 3.26 11.50 -16.09
C LYS A 111 2.50 11.28 -17.40
N ALA A 112 1.65 12.23 -17.77
CA ALA A 112 1.14 12.29 -19.13
C ALA A 112 2.31 12.60 -20.08
N ARG A 113 2.47 11.80 -21.13
CA ARG A 113 3.46 12.03 -22.19
C ARG A 113 3.01 13.14 -23.13
#